data_AF-G0QV63-F1
#
_entry.id   AF-G0QV63-F1
#
_cell.length_a   1.000
_cell.length_b   1.000
_cell.length_c   1.000
_cell.angle_alpha   90.00
_cell.angle_beta   90.00
_cell.angle_gamma   90.00
#
_symmetry.space_group_name_H-M   'P 1'
#
loop_
_entity.id
_entity.type
_entity.pdbx_description
1 polymer ?
#
loop_
_entity_poly.entity_id
_entity_poly.type
_entity_poly.pdbx_seq_one_letter_code
_entity_poly.pdbx_strand_id
1 'polypeptide(L)'
;MDELVIQTVLPYSLGDVENWVEVLKNQTLLGYNGFHFPPIQQLGASGSYYSINEQLQVNIEIFKQYANMEDGGFQKMKEIVNTMEKEHNAICIVDILLNHTSFDSEWLLQVENGVYNVENTPSLQSALDLDLAIKAFSENLAAGNEKEYYNGSNRVENEEMVDCLMNIMKKKYSMP
;
A
#
# COMPACT_ATOMS: atom_id res chain seq x y z
N MET A 1 7.75 7.30 -31.87
CA MET A 1 6.81 7.18 -30.73
C MET A 1 6.66 8.60 -30.18
N ASP A 2 6.20 9.52 -31.02
CA ASP A 2 6.68 10.91 -30.89
C ASP A 2 5.71 11.86 -30.20
N GLU A 3 4.50 11.41 -29.81
CA GLU A 3 3.54 12.25 -29.08
C GLU A 3 2.67 11.42 -28.12
N LEU A 4 3.27 10.78 -27.11
CA LEU A 4 2.51 10.12 -26.03
C LEU A 4 2.16 11.15 -24.94
N VAL A 5 0.87 11.35 -24.70
CA VAL A 5 0.33 12.26 -23.68
C VAL A 5 -0.49 11.42 -22.70
N ILE A 6 0.12 11.14 -21.54
CA ILE A 6 -0.45 10.24 -20.53
C ILE A 6 -1.12 11.04 -19.41
N GLN A 7 -2.31 10.59 -19.01
CA GLN A 7 -2.95 10.99 -17.77
C GLN A 7 -2.88 9.87 -16.74
N THR A 8 -2.39 10.16 -15.55
CA THR A 8 -2.57 9.26 -14.40
C THR A 8 -4.00 9.41 -13.89
N VAL A 9 -4.74 8.31 -13.82
CA VAL A 9 -6.11 8.26 -13.32
C VAL A 9 -6.18 7.38 -12.08
N LEU A 10 -6.78 7.90 -11.01
CA LEU A 10 -6.94 7.16 -9.77
C LEU A 10 -8.26 6.38 -9.81
N PRO A 11 -8.24 5.03 -9.71
CA PRO A 11 -9.44 4.20 -9.76
C PRO A 11 -10.59 4.65 -8.85
N TYR A 12 -10.30 4.99 -7.58
CA TYR A 12 -11.33 5.49 -6.65
C TYR A 12 -11.92 6.86 -7.05
N SER A 13 -11.26 7.61 -7.93
CA SER A 13 -11.73 8.91 -8.42
C SER A 13 -12.47 8.82 -9.77
N LEU A 14 -12.48 7.65 -10.41
CA LEU A 14 -13.19 7.44 -11.69
C LEU A 14 -14.68 7.10 -11.50
N GLY A 15 -15.11 6.85 -10.25
CA GLY A 15 -16.47 6.42 -9.95
C GLY A 15 -16.71 4.96 -10.33
N ASP A 16 -17.97 4.64 -10.62
CA ASP A 16 -18.37 3.27 -10.99
C ASP A 16 -17.63 2.80 -12.25
N VAL A 17 -17.07 1.59 -12.19
CA VAL A 17 -16.31 0.95 -13.27
C VAL A 17 -17.10 0.86 -14.58
N GLU A 18 -18.42 0.80 -14.51
CA GLU A 18 -19.28 0.81 -15.70
C GLU A 18 -19.14 2.09 -16.54
N ASN A 19 -18.78 3.21 -15.91
CA ASN A 19 -18.67 4.50 -16.57
C ASN A 19 -17.24 4.85 -17.00
N TRP A 20 -16.25 4.02 -16.68
CA TRP A 20 -14.84 4.35 -16.92
C TRP A 20 -14.53 4.61 -18.39
N VAL A 21 -15.07 3.81 -19.31
CA VAL A 21 -14.87 4.02 -20.76
C VAL A 21 -15.36 5.40 -21.18
N GLU A 22 -16.55 5.81 -20.72
CA GLU A 22 -17.10 7.14 -21.05
C GLU A 22 -16.24 8.27 -20.47
N VAL A 23 -15.81 8.13 -19.22
CA VAL A 23 -14.94 9.10 -18.55
C VAL A 23 -13.61 9.26 -19.30
N LEU A 24 -12.94 8.15 -19.63
CA LEU A 24 -11.65 8.14 -20.30
C LEU A 24 -11.75 8.62 -21.75
N LYS A 25 -12.81 8.24 -22.47
CA LYS A 25 -13.12 8.76 -23.82
C LYS A 25 -13.22 10.28 -23.80
N ASN A 26 -13.83 10.89 -22.79
CA ASN A 26 -13.88 12.35 -22.71
C ASN A 26 -12.49 12.98 -22.54
N GLN A 27 -11.55 12.27 -21.90
CA GLN A 27 -10.16 12.74 -21.79
C GLN A 27 -9.42 12.64 -23.12
N THR A 28 -9.74 11.68 -23.99
CA THR A 28 -9.09 11.62 -25.31
C THR A 28 -9.45 12.81 -26.20
N LEU A 29 -10.65 13.39 -26.02
CA LEU A 29 -11.06 14.64 -26.68
C LEU A 29 -10.21 15.85 -26.25
N LEU A 30 -9.52 15.76 -25.11
CA LEU A 30 -8.60 16.77 -24.60
C LEU A 30 -7.15 16.56 -25.07
N GLY A 31 -6.90 15.54 -25.90
CA GLY A 31 -5.59 15.24 -26.48
C GLY A 31 -4.78 14.17 -25.73
N TYR A 32 -5.34 13.55 -24.69
CA TYR A 32 -4.71 12.38 -24.05
C TYR A 32 -4.84 11.14 -24.93
N ASN A 33 -3.75 10.38 -25.07
CA ASN A 33 -3.72 9.12 -25.81
C ASN A 33 -3.07 7.99 -24.99
N GLY A 34 -2.91 8.18 -23.69
CA GLY A 34 -2.50 7.15 -22.74
C GLY A 34 -3.11 7.37 -21.35
N PHE A 35 -3.47 6.29 -20.69
CA PHE A 35 -4.00 6.29 -19.32
C PHE A 35 -3.17 5.38 -18.44
N HIS A 36 -2.57 5.98 -17.41
CA HIS A 36 -1.80 5.27 -16.40
C HIS A 36 -2.68 5.04 -15.17
N PHE A 37 -2.75 3.79 -14.74
CA PHE A 37 -3.45 3.36 -13.53
C PHE A 37 -2.40 2.97 -12.46
N PRO A 38 -2.52 3.47 -11.22
CA PRO A 38 -1.92 2.77 -10.10
C PRO A 38 -2.54 1.36 -9.98
N PRO A 39 -2.01 0.48 -9.11
CA PRO A 39 -2.53 -0.87 -8.97
C PRO A 39 -4.04 -0.93 -8.81
N ILE A 40 -4.66 -1.81 -9.59
CA ILE A 40 -6.11 -2.06 -9.59
C ILE A 40 -6.49 -3.29 -8.77
N GLN A 41 -5.48 -3.98 -8.23
CA GLN A 41 -5.59 -5.19 -7.44
C GLN A 41 -6.17 -4.91 -6.05
N GLN A 42 -6.60 -5.96 -5.37
CA GLN A 42 -7.11 -5.87 -4.01
C GLN A 42 -6.06 -5.26 -3.07
N LEU A 43 -6.45 -4.19 -2.37
CA LEU A 43 -5.58 -3.48 -1.44
C LEU A 43 -5.67 -4.11 -0.05
N GLY A 44 -4.60 -3.96 0.72
CA GLY A 44 -4.55 -4.38 2.12
C GLY A 44 -5.00 -3.31 3.10
N ALA A 45 -4.79 -3.58 4.38
CA ALA A 45 -5.33 -2.81 5.51
C ALA A 45 -5.07 -1.30 5.47
N SER A 46 -3.99 -0.84 4.84
CA SER A 46 -3.67 0.59 4.75
C SER A 46 -4.55 1.34 3.74
N GLY A 47 -5.20 0.65 2.80
CA GLY A 47 -5.91 1.25 1.67
C GLY A 47 -5.01 1.96 0.64
N SER A 48 -3.68 1.83 0.76
CA SER A 48 -2.74 2.39 -0.21
C SER A 48 -2.75 1.57 -1.49
N TYR A 49 -2.80 2.23 -2.65
CA TYR A 49 -2.65 1.57 -3.96
C TYR A 49 -1.38 0.73 -4.07
N TYR A 50 -0.31 1.15 -3.38
CA TYR A 50 0.97 0.46 -3.40
C TYR A 50 1.10 -0.59 -2.28
N SER A 51 0.01 -0.94 -1.60
CA SER A 51 -0.04 -1.99 -0.58
C SER A 51 -1.04 -3.06 -1.01
N ILE A 52 -0.65 -3.88 -2.00
CA ILE A 52 -1.51 -4.91 -2.60
C ILE A 52 -1.60 -6.11 -1.66
N ASN A 53 -2.80 -6.56 -1.34
CA ASN A 53 -3.06 -7.75 -0.51
C ASN A 53 -3.19 -9.02 -1.35
N GLU A 54 -3.90 -8.94 -2.47
CA GLU A 54 -4.08 -10.08 -3.39
C GLU A 54 -3.82 -9.60 -4.82
N GLN A 55 -2.69 -10.03 -5.37
CA GLN A 55 -2.21 -9.63 -6.70
C GLN A 55 -3.05 -10.23 -7.84
N LEU A 56 -3.70 -11.37 -7.59
CA LEU A 56 -4.46 -12.13 -8.59
C LEU A 56 -5.96 -11.82 -8.55
N GLN A 57 -6.37 -10.79 -7.81
CA GLN A 57 -7.75 -10.33 -7.75
C GLN A 57 -7.81 -8.82 -7.92
N VAL A 58 -8.80 -8.34 -8.68
CA VAL A 58 -9.11 -6.90 -8.74
C VAL A 58 -9.61 -6.39 -7.39
N ASN A 59 -9.48 -5.10 -7.15
CA ASN A 59 -10.04 -4.45 -5.98
C ASN A 59 -11.57 -4.59 -5.98
N ILE A 60 -12.11 -5.29 -4.99
CA ILE A 60 -13.53 -5.61 -4.90
C ILE A 60 -14.41 -4.39 -4.60
N GLU A 61 -13.85 -3.32 -4.05
CA GLU A 61 -14.58 -2.08 -3.81
C GLU A 61 -14.75 -1.25 -5.09
N ILE A 62 -13.78 -1.34 -6.01
CA ILE A 62 -13.83 -0.67 -7.31
C ILE A 62 -14.63 -1.53 -8.30
N PHE A 63 -14.38 -2.83 -8.32
CA PHE A 63 -14.97 -3.80 -9.25
C PHE A 63 -16.06 -4.66 -8.58
N LYS A 64 -16.96 -4.04 -7.81
CA LYS A 64 -17.96 -4.73 -6.95
C LYS A 64 -18.72 -5.86 -7.63
N GLN A 65 -19.11 -5.67 -8.89
CA GLN A 65 -19.91 -6.64 -9.65
C GLN A 65 -19.08 -7.83 -10.18
N TYR A 66 -17.75 -7.73 -10.13
CA TYR A 66 -16.80 -8.67 -10.74
C TYR A 66 -15.89 -9.36 -9.72
N ALA A 67 -16.03 -9.03 -8.44
CA ALA A 67 -15.16 -9.51 -7.34
C ALA A 67 -15.07 -11.04 -7.20
N ASN A 68 -16.10 -11.78 -7.64
CA ASN A 68 -16.22 -13.24 -7.46
C ASN A 68 -16.10 -14.03 -8.77
N MET A 69 -15.52 -13.42 -9.81
CA MET A 69 -15.34 -14.09 -11.09
C MET A 69 -14.14 -15.04 -11.04
N GLU A 70 -14.20 -16.14 -11.80
CA GLU A 70 -13.14 -17.17 -11.82
C GLU A 70 -11.76 -16.61 -12.26
N ASP A 71 -11.76 -15.52 -13.02
CA ASP A 71 -10.57 -14.85 -13.52
C ASP A 71 -10.04 -13.76 -12.57
N GLY A 72 -10.53 -13.72 -11.33
CA GLY A 72 -10.20 -12.67 -10.36
C GLY A 72 -10.81 -11.31 -10.69
N GLY A 73 -11.76 -11.23 -11.63
CA GLY A 73 -12.47 -10.00 -12.02
C GLY A 73 -11.76 -9.16 -13.07
N PHE A 74 -10.65 -9.63 -13.64
CA PHE A 74 -9.85 -8.87 -14.61
C PHE A 74 -10.50 -8.72 -15.99
N GLN A 75 -11.50 -9.53 -16.34
CA GLN A 75 -12.20 -9.49 -17.63
C GLN A 75 -12.81 -8.11 -17.89
N LYS A 76 -13.38 -7.46 -16.87
CA LYS A 76 -13.90 -6.09 -17.01
C LYS A 76 -12.81 -5.09 -17.35
N MET A 77 -11.65 -5.17 -16.68
CA MET A 77 -10.52 -4.30 -16.99
C MET A 77 -10.00 -4.56 -18.42
N LYS A 78 -9.92 -5.82 -18.83
CA LYS A 78 -9.52 -6.21 -20.19
C LYS A 78 -10.46 -5.64 -21.25
N GLU A 79 -11.76 -5.61 -20.99
CA GLU A 79 -12.75 -4.97 -21.86
C GLU A 79 -12.48 -3.47 -21.98
N ILE A 80 -12.29 -2.78 -20.85
CA ILE A 80 -11.96 -1.33 -20.84
C ILE A 80 -10.70 -1.06 -21.66
N VAL A 81 -9.61 -1.79 -21.41
CA VAL A 81 -8.34 -1.64 -22.14
C VAL A 81 -8.53 -1.85 -23.65
N ASN A 82 -9.21 -2.93 -24.04
CA ASN A 82 -9.47 -3.22 -25.46
C ASN A 82 -10.31 -2.13 -26.13
N THR A 83 -11.32 -1.60 -25.46
CA THR A 83 -12.17 -0.53 -25.99
C THR A 83 -11.38 0.76 -26.17
N MET A 84 -10.59 1.16 -25.16
CA MET A 84 -9.75 2.35 -25.25
C MET A 84 -8.72 2.25 -26.39
N GLU A 85 -8.11 1.07 -26.57
CA GLU A 85 -7.13 0.83 -27.63
C GLU A 85 -7.79 0.85 -29.02
N LYS A 86 -8.86 0.07 -29.22
CA LYS A 86 -9.44 -0.17 -30.55
C LYS A 86 -10.36 0.96 -31.02
N GLU A 87 -11.10 1.58 -30.11
CA GLU A 87 -12.13 2.57 -30.46
C GLU A 87 -11.67 4.01 -30.21
N HIS A 88 -10.69 4.21 -29.33
CA HIS A 88 -10.25 5.55 -28.91
C HIS A 88 -8.76 5.81 -29.14
N ASN A 89 -8.02 4.85 -29.73
CA ASN A 89 -6.60 4.97 -30.05
C ASN A 89 -5.77 5.44 -28.84
N ALA A 90 -6.14 4.97 -27.66
CA ALA A 90 -5.49 5.29 -26.39
C ALA A 90 -5.00 4.03 -25.69
N ILE A 91 -3.76 4.07 -25.20
CA ILE A 91 -3.17 2.93 -24.48
C ILE A 91 -3.49 3.00 -22.99
N CYS A 92 -3.54 1.84 -22.33
CA CYS A 92 -3.65 1.74 -20.89
C CYS A 92 -2.39 1.09 -20.31
N ILE A 93 -1.86 1.64 -19.22
CA ILE A 93 -0.67 1.16 -18.53
C ILE A 93 -1.01 1.04 -17.05
N VAL A 94 -0.49 0.01 -16.38
CA VAL A 94 -0.64 -0.16 -14.93
C VAL A 94 0.74 -0.28 -14.29
N ASP A 95 0.88 0.27 -13.08
CA ASP A 95 2.04 0.03 -12.24
C ASP A 95 2.14 -1.45 -11.85
N ILE A 96 3.37 -1.98 -11.81
CA ILE A 96 3.67 -3.34 -11.34
C ILE A 96 4.54 -3.24 -10.10
N LEU A 97 4.11 -3.86 -9.00
CA LEU A 97 4.85 -3.89 -7.74
C LEU A 97 5.55 -5.23 -7.59
N LEU A 98 6.88 -5.20 -7.59
CA LEU A 98 7.72 -6.40 -7.47
C LEU A 98 8.46 -6.48 -6.13
N ASN A 99 8.57 -5.35 -5.43
CA ASN A 99 9.45 -5.21 -4.27
C ASN A 99 8.77 -5.44 -2.93
N HIS A 100 7.44 -5.35 -2.86
CA HIS A 100 6.68 -5.58 -1.62
C HIS A 100 5.22 -5.98 -1.90
N THR A 101 4.58 -6.50 -0.86
CA THR A 101 3.14 -6.81 -0.76
C THR A 101 2.63 -6.26 0.57
N SER A 102 1.31 -6.22 0.76
CA SER A 102 0.72 -5.81 2.03
C SER A 102 1.01 -6.84 3.12
N PHE A 103 1.30 -6.39 4.33
CA PHE A 103 1.69 -7.27 5.46
C PHE A 103 0.59 -8.27 5.86
N ASP A 104 -0.65 -7.99 5.50
CA ASP A 104 -1.85 -8.78 5.79
C ASP A 104 -2.25 -9.73 4.63
N SER A 105 -1.38 -9.94 3.65
CA SER A 105 -1.63 -10.87 2.54
C SER A 105 -1.61 -12.31 3.05
N GLU A 106 -2.70 -13.07 2.89
CA GLU A 106 -2.83 -14.43 3.46
C GLU A 106 -1.79 -15.42 2.91
N TRP A 107 -1.41 -15.27 1.64
CA TRP A 107 -0.45 -16.14 0.99
C TRP A 107 0.96 -16.06 1.62
N LEU A 108 1.29 -14.99 2.35
CA LEU A 108 2.56 -14.87 3.07
C LEU A 108 2.74 -16.00 4.10
N LEU A 109 1.65 -16.53 4.67
CA LEU A 109 1.69 -17.64 5.60
C LEU A 109 2.00 -18.98 4.92
N GLN A 110 1.87 -19.05 3.60
CA GLN A 110 2.02 -20.26 2.80
C GLN A 110 3.40 -20.35 2.12
N VAL A 111 4.16 -19.25 2.09
CA VAL A 111 5.43 -19.14 1.36
C VAL A 111 6.57 -18.81 2.31
N GLU A 112 7.30 -19.84 2.75
CA GLU A 112 8.39 -19.73 3.74
C GLU A 112 9.51 -18.75 3.34
N ASN A 113 9.78 -18.59 2.05
CA ASN A 113 10.84 -17.70 1.52
C ASN A 113 10.29 -16.45 0.81
N GLY A 114 9.03 -16.09 1.07
CA GLY A 114 8.40 -14.92 0.46
C GLY A 114 8.79 -13.59 1.11
N VAL A 115 9.47 -13.64 2.26
CA VAL A 115 9.84 -12.48 3.08
C VAL A 115 11.24 -12.65 3.66
N TYR A 116 11.82 -11.56 4.18
CA TYR A 116 13.01 -11.64 5.02
C TYR A 116 12.60 -11.82 6.48
N ASN A 117 13.10 -12.86 7.14
CA ASN A 117 12.87 -13.14 8.55
C ASN A 117 14.17 -13.59 9.23
N VAL A 118 14.16 -13.84 10.54
CA VAL A 118 15.38 -14.27 11.28
C VAL A 118 15.82 -15.70 10.96
N GLU A 119 14.95 -16.52 10.37
CA GLU A 119 15.28 -17.88 9.96
C GLU A 119 16.09 -17.89 8.66
N ASN A 120 15.64 -17.13 7.65
CA ASN A 120 16.32 -17.05 6.36
C ASN A 120 17.35 -15.92 6.26
N THR A 121 17.27 -14.91 7.13
CA THR A 121 18.18 -13.76 7.17
C THR A 121 18.62 -13.46 8.62
N PRO A 122 19.44 -14.32 9.24
CA PRO A 122 19.77 -14.22 10.68
C PRO A 122 20.39 -12.90 11.12
N SER A 123 21.05 -12.18 10.21
CA SER A 123 21.60 -10.83 10.49
C SER A 123 20.53 -9.81 10.91
N LEU A 124 19.25 -10.06 10.60
CA LEU A 124 18.12 -9.23 11.04
C LEU A 124 17.78 -9.37 12.52
N GLN A 125 18.33 -10.34 13.25
CA GLN A 125 18.00 -10.56 14.67
C GLN A 125 18.16 -9.28 15.51
N SER A 126 19.30 -8.61 15.38
CA SER A 126 19.57 -7.36 16.10
C SER A 126 18.59 -6.23 15.74
N ALA A 127 18.13 -6.18 14.49
CA ALA A 127 17.14 -5.20 14.05
C ALA A 127 15.74 -5.53 14.60
N LEU A 128 15.36 -6.81 14.61
CA LEU A 128 14.09 -7.27 15.18
C LEU A 128 14.03 -6.99 16.68
N ASP A 129 15.10 -7.29 17.42
CA ASP A 129 15.17 -7.03 18.86
C ASP A 129 14.97 -5.53 19.15
N LEU A 130 15.57 -4.66 18.33
CA LEU A 130 15.43 -3.20 18.46
C LEU A 130 14.01 -2.73 18.19
N ASP A 131 13.39 -3.23 17.13
CA ASP A 131 12.02 -2.89 16.77
C ASP A 131 11.03 -3.31 17.86
N LEU A 132 11.20 -4.53 18.42
CA LEU A 132 10.42 -5.02 19.54
C LEU A 132 10.62 -4.18 20.82
N ALA A 133 11.86 -3.74 21.09
CA ALA A 133 12.14 -2.87 22.23
C ALA A 133 11.48 -1.49 22.08
N ILE A 134 11.51 -0.90 20.87
CA ILE A 134 10.83 0.37 20.56
C ILE A 134 9.31 0.23 20.68
N LYS A 135 8.75 -0.88 20.18
CA LYS A 135 7.32 -1.18 20.31
C LYS A 135 6.91 -1.28 21.78
N ALA A 136 7.62 -2.07 22.57
CA ALA A 136 7.34 -2.25 23.99
C ALA A 136 7.46 -0.93 24.78
N PHE A 137 8.47 -0.12 24.47
CA PHE A 137 8.62 1.22 25.05
C PHE A 137 7.42 2.12 24.72
N SER A 138 7.02 2.15 23.44
CA SER A 138 5.89 2.98 22.98
C SER A 138 4.57 2.55 23.62
N GLU A 139 4.33 1.24 23.78
CA GLU A 139 3.15 0.70 24.46
C GLU A 139 3.13 1.06 25.96
N ASN A 140 4.28 0.94 26.64
CA ASN A 140 4.41 1.32 28.05
C ASN A 140 4.26 2.83 28.27
N LEU A 141 4.78 3.63 27.34
CA LEU A 141 4.61 5.08 27.35
C LEU A 141 3.13 5.46 27.19
N ALA A 142 2.44 4.88 26.19
CA ALA A 142 1.02 5.14 25.94
C ALA A 142 0.12 4.72 27.12
N ALA A 143 0.47 3.63 27.81
CA ALA A 143 -0.21 3.15 29.01
C ALA A 143 0.09 3.97 30.28
N GLY A 144 1.04 4.92 30.23
CA GLY A 144 1.46 5.71 31.39
C GLY A 144 2.34 4.94 32.38
N ASN A 145 2.91 3.81 31.96
CA ASN A 145 3.83 3.01 32.79
C ASN A 145 5.21 3.68 32.94
N GLU A 146 5.60 4.52 31.97
CA GLU A 146 6.84 5.31 32.02
C GLU A 146 6.70 6.58 32.85
N LYS A 147 6.62 6.40 34.17
CA LYS A 147 6.44 7.50 35.14
C LYS A 147 7.55 8.54 35.10
N GLU A 148 8.74 8.18 34.63
CA GLU A 148 9.88 9.11 34.45
C GLU A 148 9.60 10.16 33.38
N TYR A 149 8.76 9.86 32.39
CA TYR A 149 8.37 10.82 31.35
C TYR A 149 7.07 11.57 31.66
N TYR A 150 6.23 11.06 32.57
CA TYR A 150 4.86 11.56 32.75
C TYR A 150 4.82 13.08 32.93
N ASN A 151 4.37 13.79 31.90
CA ASN A 151 4.30 15.25 31.85
C ASN A 151 2.85 15.77 31.99
N GLY A 152 1.91 14.90 32.39
CA GLY A 152 0.48 15.18 32.38
C GLY A 152 -0.21 14.97 31.02
N SER A 153 0.53 14.58 29.98
CA SER A 153 0.04 14.26 28.64
C SER A 153 0.91 13.21 27.93
N ASN A 154 0.47 12.74 26.77
CA ASN A 154 1.28 11.92 25.85
C ASN A 154 1.89 12.75 24.70
N ARG A 155 1.99 14.07 24.87
CA ARG A 155 2.54 14.96 23.85
C ARG A 155 4.04 15.17 24.07
N VAL A 156 4.76 15.27 22.96
CA VAL A 156 6.17 15.66 22.90
C VAL A 156 6.20 16.99 22.16
N GLU A 157 6.57 18.06 22.85
CA GLU A 157 6.40 19.43 22.32
C GLU A 157 7.71 20.20 22.19
N ASN A 158 8.81 19.65 22.70
CA ASN A 158 10.14 20.26 22.65
C ASN A 158 11.26 19.21 22.70
N GLU A 159 12.49 19.65 22.46
CA GLU A 159 13.69 18.82 22.42
C GLU A 159 14.04 18.21 23.79
N GLU A 160 13.82 18.94 24.89
CA GLU A 160 14.08 18.41 26.25
C GLU A 160 13.21 17.17 26.56
N MET A 161 11.97 17.15 26.08
CA MET A 161 11.09 15.98 26.19
C MET A 161 11.59 14.82 25.34
N VAL A 162 12.09 15.07 24.12
CA VAL A 162 12.71 14.04 23.28
C VAL A 162 13.93 13.45 23.98
N ASP A 163 14.81 14.30 24.53
CA ASP A 163 15.99 13.86 25.26
C ASP A 163 15.64 13.01 26.48
N CYS A 164 14.57 13.37 27.20
CA CYS A 164 14.04 12.58 28.30
C CYS A 164 13.62 11.18 27.83
N LEU A 165 12.83 11.09 26.75
CA LEU A 165 12.43 9.80 26.16
C LEU A 165 13.62 8.97 25.71
N MET A 166 14.58 9.59 25.01
CA MET A 166 15.80 8.93 24.55
C MET A 166 16.64 8.39 25.72
N ASN A 167 16.71 9.13 26.83
CA ASN A 167 17.40 8.70 28.04
C ASN A 167 16.69 7.52 28.72
N ILE A 168 15.35 7.52 28.78
CA ILE A 168 14.58 6.40 29.33
C ILE A 168 14.79 5.15 28.46
N MET A 169 14.67 5.29 27.14
CA MET A 169 14.88 4.20 26.19
C MET A 169 16.28 3.60 26.33
N LYS A 170 17.34 4.43 26.38
CA LYS A 170 18.72 3.97 26.60
C LYS A 170 18.93 3.27 27.96
N LYS A 171 18.23 3.67 29.02
CA LYS A 171 18.43 3.08 30.35
C LYS A 171 17.66 1.77 30.56
N LYS A 172 16.44 1.68 30.03
CA LYS A 172 15.51 0.59 30.34
C LYS A 172 15.31 -0.42 29.21
N TYR A 173 15.55 0.00 27.97
CA TYR A 173 15.27 -0.79 26.77
C TYR A 173 16.52 -1.03 25.92
N SER A 174 17.71 -0.71 26.44
CA SER A 174 18.96 -1.14 25.79
C SER A 174 19.02 -2.66 25.77
N MET A 175 19.14 -3.21 24.56
CA MET A 175 19.45 -4.62 24.37
C MET A 175 20.87 -4.92 24.87
N PRO A 176 21.09 -6.11 25.45
CA PRO A 176 22.42 -6.57 25.87
C PRO A 176 23.41 -6.70 24.72
#